data_AF-A0A534REZ5-F1
#
_entry.id   AF-A0A534REZ5-F1
#
_cell.length_a   1.000
_cell.length_b   1.000
_cell.length_c   1.000
_cell.angle_alpha   90.00
_cell.angle_beta   90.00
_cell.angle_gamma   90.00
#
_symmetry.space_group_name_H-M   'P 1'
#
loop_
_entity.id
_entity.type
_entity.pdbx_description
1 polymer ?
#
loop_
_entity_poly.entity_id
_entity_poly.type
_entity_poly.pdbx_seq_one_letter_code
_entity_poly.pdbx_strand_id
1 'polypeptide(L)'
;MMRRWALGTKQGLAMGIAALLLCVGLAAPREAAATHTCKVSQTLVRVDTKSCKPNRFRPTYTLFRACCQKANGRVTCHKYHKCPKHSPSALS
;
A
#
# COMPACT_ATOMS: atom_id res chain seq x y z
N MET A 1 63.39 -23.94 -14.30
CA MET A 1 62.57 -24.92 -13.54
C MET A 1 61.56 -24.15 -12.71
N MET A 2 60.26 -24.42 -12.90
CA MET A 2 59.15 -24.40 -11.91
C MET A 2 58.87 -23.08 -11.14
N ARG A 3 57.67 -22.61 -10.79
CA ARG A 3 56.24 -22.96 -10.93
C ARG A 3 55.51 -21.71 -10.32
N ARG A 4 54.53 -21.12 -11.01
CA ARG A 4 53.08 -21.11 -10.68
C ARG A 4 52.55 -20.10 -9.63
N TRP A 5 51.68 -19.19 -10.14
CA TRP A 5 50.33 -18.75 -9.70
C TRP A 5 49.95 -18.61 -8.21
N ALA A 6 49.36 -17.46 -7.83
CA ALA A 6 47.89 -17.27 -7.71
C ALA A 6 47.53 -16.04 -6.84
N LEU A 7 46.96 -15.00 -7.46
CA LEU A 7 46.09 -14.03 -6.78
C LEU A 7 44.81 -14.77 -6.36
N GLY A 8 44.48 -14.74 -5.06
CA GLY A 8 43.37 -15.51 -4.48
C GLY A 8 42.42 -14.68 -3.62
N THR A 9 41.62 -13.83 -4.27
CA THR A 9 40.15 -13.71 -4.08
C THR A 9 39.55 -14.04 -2.70
N LYS A 10 39.35 -13.03 -1.84
CA LYS A 10 38.42 -13.11 -0.68
C LYS A 10 37.72 -11.78 -0.34
N GLN A 11 37.24 -11.00 -1.32
CA GLN A 11 36.48 -9.77 -1.04
C GLN A 11 35.15 -9.62 -1.80
N GLY A 12 34.81 -10.51 -2.73
CA GLY A 12 33.62 -10.35 -3.59
C GLY A 12 32.30 -10.95 -3.06
N LEU A 13 32.33 -11.78 -2.02
CA LEU A 13 31.15 -12.57 -1.61
C LEU A 13 30.24 -11.86 -0.61
N ALA A 14 30.73 -10.85 0.11
CA ALA A 14 29.93 -10.14 1.11
C ALA A 14 28.97 -9.10 0.51
N MET A 15 29.25 -8.57 -0.68
CA MET A 15 28.44 -7.50 -1.29
C MET A 15 27.26 -8.01 -2.14
N GLY A 16 27.27 -9.27 -2.56
CA GLY A 16 26.22 -9.82 -3.44
C GLY A 16 24.90 -10.13 -2.71
N ILE A 17 24.97 -10.60 -1.46
CA ILE A 17 23.77 -11.06 -0.72
C ILE A 17 22.95 -9.87 -0.18
N ALA A 18 23.61 -8.77 0.16
CA ALA A 18 22.92 -7.56 0.63
C ALA A 18 22.07 -6.90 -0.46
N ALA A 19 22.50 -6.94 -1.72
CA ALA A 19 21.78 -6.32 -2.83
C ALA A 19 20.51 -7.08 -3.24
N LEU A 20 20.49 -8.41 -3.07
CA LEU A 20 19.35 -9.25 -3.48
C LEU A 20 18.16 -9.22 -2.50
N LEU A 21 18.38 -8.82 -1.24
CA LEU A 21 17.32 -8.72 -0.24
C LEU A 21 16.51 -7.41 -0.31
N LEU A 22 16.93 -6.44 -1.12
CA LEU A 22 16.28 -5.12 -1.23
C LEU A 22 15.15 -5.05 -2.28
N CYS A 23 14.97 -6.07 -3.12
CA CYS A 23 14.02 -6.02 -4.25
C CYS A 23 12.66 -6.70 -4.03
N VAL A 24 12.42 -7.35 -2.88
CA VAL A 24 11.23 -8.21 -2.67
C VAL A 24 10.12 -7.52 -1.84
N GLY A 25 10.07 -6.18 -1.82
CA GLY A 25 9.25 -5.44 -0.86
C GLY A 25 8.03 -4.69 -1.36
N LEU A 26 7.82 -4.47 -2.67
CA LEU A 26 6.88 -3.45 -3.13
C LEU A 26 5.86 -3.89 -4.20
N ALA A 27 5.30 -5.08 -4.03
CA ALA A 27 4.05 -5.44 -4.71
C ALA A 27 2.98 -5.79 -3.66
N ALA A 28 2.62 -4.81 -2.82
CA ALA A 28 1.39 -4.92 -2.04
C ALA A 28 0.20 -4.96 -3.02
N PRO A 29 -0.78 -5.86 -2.81
CA PRO A 29 -1.96 -5.91 -3.65
C PRO A 29 -2.64 -4.55 -3.62
N ARG A 30 -2.87 -3.98 -4.81
CA ARG A 30 -3.80 -2.86 -4.99
C ARG A 30 -5.22 -3.40 -4.81
N GLU A 31 -5.54 -3.84 -3.59
CA GLU A 31 -6.92 -3.86 -3.17
C GLU A 31 -7.46 -2.46 -3.44
N ALA A 32 -8.67 -2.38 -4.00
CA ALA A 32 -9.38 -1.14 -4.20
C ALA A 32 -9.76 -0.55 -2.83
N ALA A 33 -8.75 -0.12 -2.08
CA ALA A 33 -8.86 0.55 -0.82
C ALA A 33 -9.49 1.89 -1.15
N ALA A 34 -10.69 2.09 -0.61
CA ALA A 34 -11.25 3.41 -0.36
C ALA A 34 -10.09 4.36 -0.03
N THR A 35 -10.03 5.52 -0.67
CA THR A 35 -8.84 6.38 -0.67
C THR A 35 -8.53 6.82 0.77
N HIS A 36 -7.77 6.00 1.50
CA HIS A 36 -7.22 6.26 2.84
C HIS A 36 -6.01 7.18 2.72
N THR A 37 -5.75 7.69 1.53
CA THR A 37 -4.61 8.50 1.17
C THR A 37 -5.08 9.92 0.90
N CYS A 38 -4.25 10.87 1.32
CA CYS A 38 -4.42 12.26 0.99
C CYS A 38 -3.61 12.61 -0.26
N LYS A 39 -3.89 13.75 -0.87
CA LYS A 39 -3.04 14.25 -1.96
C LYS A 39 -1.64 14.56 -1.42
N VAL A 40 -0.67 14.58 -2.33
CA VAL A 40 0.68 15.09 -2.02
C VAL A 40 0.55 16.49 -1.41
N SER A 41 1.31 16.74 -0.33
CA SER A 41 1.25 17.98 0.49
C SER A 41 0.00 18.15 1.37
N GLN A 42 -0.71 17.06 1.65
CA GLN A 42 -1.77 17.02 2.66
C GLN A 42 -1.49 15.92 3.69
N THR A 43 -1.89 16.17 4.94
CA THR A 43 -1.71 15.21 6.03
C THR A 43 -3.02 14.49 6.32
N LEU A 44 -2.99 13.16 6.42
CA LEU A 44 -4.14 12.40 6.87
C LEU A 44 -4.36 12.66 8.36
N VAL A 45 -5.55 13.16 8.71
CA VAL A 45 -5.90 13.47 10.10
C VAL A 45 -6.90 12.46 10.65
N ARG A 46 -7.85 12.01 9.83
CA ARG A 46 -8.89 11.09 10.26
C ARG A 46 -9.38 10.23 9.11
N VAL A 47 -9.82 9.02 9.43
CA VAL A 47 -10.58 8.17 8.52
C VAL A 47 -11.98 8.01 9.10
N ASP A 48 -12.99 8.40 8.34
CA ASP A 48 -14.38 8.20 8.74
C ASP A 48 -14.95 6.96 8.07
N THR A 49 -15.86 6.31 8.77
CA THR A 49 -16.55 5.11 8.29
C THR A 49 -18.02 5.39 8.06
N LYS A 50 -18.62 4.65 7.14
CA LYS A 50 -20.08 4.64 6.91
C LYS A 50 -20.52 3.24 6.55
N SER A 51 -21.50 2.72 7.27
CA SER A 51 -22.07 1.41 6.97
C SER A 51 -23.10 1.50 5.84
N CYS A 52 -22.96 0.64 4.85
CA CYS A 52 -23.99 0.37 3.86
C CYS A 52 -24.92 -0.72 4.39
N LYS A 53 -26.23 -0.50 4.28
CA LYS A 53 -27.23 -1.51 4.66
C LYS A 53 -27.03 -2.81 3.87
N PRO A 54 -27.24 -3.99 4.45
CA PRO A 54 -27.18 -5.25 3.72
C PRO A 54 -28.25 -5.31 2.63
N ASN A 55 -28.01 -6.11 1.59
CA ASN A 55 -28.99 -6.44 0.56
C ASN A 55 -28.85 -7.93 0.17
N ARG A 56 -29.71 -8.43 -0.74
CA ARG A 56 -29.69 -9.84 -1.17
C ARG A 56 -28.35 -10.32 -1.72
N PHE A 57 -27.56 -9.44 -2.32
CA PHE A 57 -26.31 -9.76 -3.03
C PHE A 57 -25.05 -9.33 -2.26
N ARG A 58 -25.20 -8.78 -1.05
CA ARG A 58 -24.11 -8.20 -0.28
C ARG A 58 -24.48 -8.08 1.22
N PRO A 59 -23.68 -8.68 2.13
CA PRO A 59 -23.83 -8.45 3.57
C PRO A 59 -23.49 -7.00 3.95
N THR A 60 -23.60 -6.62 5.21
CA THR A 60 -23.14 -5.30 5.69
C THR A 60 -21.69 -5.05 5.27
N TYR A 61 -21.38 -3.80 4.93
CA TYR A 61 -20.11 -3.37 4.33
C TYR A 61 -19.87 -1.95 4.74
N THR A 62 -18.62 -1.66 5.04
CA THR A 62 -18.20 -0.37 5.56
C THR A 62 -17.46 0.36 4.45
N LEU A 63 -17.93 1.55 4.14
CA LEU A 63 -17.21 2.52 3.34
C LEU A 63 -16.30 3.32 4.25
N PHE A 64 -15.17 3.73 3.69
CA PHE A 64 -14.20 4.58 4.36
C PHE A 64 -14.00 5.86 3.55
N ARG A 65 -13.61 6.94 4.23
CA ARG A 65 -13.13 8.17 3.58
C ARG A 65 -11.97 8.75 4.39
N ALA A 66 -10.98 9.31 3.69
CA ALA A 66 -9.95 10.12 4.33
C ALA A 66 -10.43 11.56 4.57
N CYS A 67 -10.04 12.13 5.70
CA CYS A 67 -10.10 13.55 6.01
C CYS A 67 -8.67 14.09 6.12
N CYS A 68 -8.36 15.04 5.25
CA CYS A 68 -7.01 15.52 5.01
C CYS A 68 -6.89 16.98 5.41
N GLN A 69 -5.82 17.31 6.12
CA GLN A 69 -5.46 18.69 6.43
C GLN A 69 -4.52 19.25 5.37
N LYS A 70 -4.83 20.46 4.90
CA LYS A 70 -3.97 21.24 4.01
C LYS A 70 -2.94 22.03 4.83
N ALA A 71 -1.88 22.51 4.18
CA ALA A 71 -0.85 23.34 4.81
C ALA A 71 -1.39 24.58 5.54
N ASN A 72 -2.55 25.11 5.12
CA ASN A 72 -3.24 26.22 5.80
C ASN A 72 -4.08 25.80 7.01
N GLY A 73 -3.92 24.58 7.52
CA GLY A 73 -4.65 24.03 8.67
C GLY A 73 -6.09 23.59 8.38
N ARG A 74 -6.66 23.90 7.21
CA ARG A 74 -8.04 23.51 6.88
C ARG A 74 -8.14 22.01 6.63
N VAL A 75 -9.11 21.36 7.27
CA VAL A 75 -9.45 19.94 7.08
C VAL A 75 -10.54 19.80 6.01
N THR A 76 -10.36 18.88 5.08
CA THR A 76 -11.37 18.54 4.08
C THR A 76 -11.47 17.02 3.95
N CYS A 77 -12.69 16.50 3.97
CA CYS A 77 -12.94 15.07 3.81
C CYS A 77 -13.30 14.71 2.38
N HIS A 78 -12.76 13.58 1.90
CA HIS A 78 -13.18 12.98 0.65
C HIS A 78 -14.66 12.57 0.71
N LYS A 79 -15.30 12.51 -0.45
CA LYS A 79 -16.68 11.99 -0.53
C LYS A 79 -16.64 10.48 -0.32
N TYR A 80 -17.64 9.93 0.38
CA TYR A 80 -17.84 8.48 0.39
C TYR A 80 -18.13 8.00 -1.02
N HIS A 81 -17.56 6.85 -1.39
CA HIS A 81 -17.96 6.13 -2.58
C HIS A 81 -19.41 5.65 -2.46
N LYS A 82 -20.00 5.24 -3.59
CA LYS A 82 -21.32 4.60 -3.58
C LYS A 82 -21.20 3.21 -2.94
N CYS A 83 -22.24 2.79 -2.23
CA CYS A 83 -22.32 1.42 -1.72
C CYS A 83 -22.26 0.43 -2.91
N PRO A 84 -21.39 -0.60 -2.85
CA PRO A 84 -21.32 -1.57 -3.92
C PRO A 84 -22.62 -2.37 -3.99
N LYS A 85 -23.05 -2.69 -5.22
CA LYS A 85 -24.29 -3.46 -5.45
C LYS A 85 -24.14 -4.92 -5.02
N HIS A 86 -22.96 -5.50 -5.27
CA HIS A 86 -22.60 -6.88 -4.95
C HIS A 86 -21.46 -6.91 -3.92
N SER A 87 -21.26 -8.05 -3.28
CA SER A 87 -20.09 -8.27 -2.41
C SER A 87 -18.79 -8.09 -3.20
N PRO A 88 -17.89 -7.16 -2.82
CA PRO A 88 -16.62 -6.99 -3.52
C PRO A 88 -15.70 -8.20 -3.38
N SER A 89 -15.91 -9.05 -2.35
CA SER A 89 -15.19 -10.33 -2.17
C SER A 89 -15.59 -11.40 -3.19
N ALA A 90 -16.67 -11.19 -3.97
CA ALA A 90 -17.10 -12.15 -5.00
C ALA A 90 -16.41 -11.93 -6.35
N LEU A 91 -15.43 -11.02 -6.43
CA LEU A 91 -14.67 -10.66 -7.64
C LEU A 91 -13.18 -11.06 -7.55
N SER A 92 -12.80 -11.89 -6.56
CA SER A 92 -11.44 -12.44 -6.40
C SER A 92 -11.39 -13.89 -6.82
#